data_AF-A0A1W5YMS7-F1
#
_entry.id   AF-A0A1W5YMS7-F1
#
_cell.length_a   1.000
_cell.length_b   1.000
_cell.length_c   1.000
_cell.angle_alpha   90.00
_cell.angle_beta   90.00
_cell.angle_gamma   90.00
#
_symmetry.space_group_name_H-M   'P 1'
#
loop_
_entity.id
_entity.type
_entity.pdbx_description
1 polymer ?
#
loop_
_entity_poly.entity_id
_entity_poly.type
_entity_poly.pdbx_seq_one_letter_code
_entity_poly.pdbx_strand_id
1 'polypeptide(L)'
;VDDADRIATEEEYKFMIVNSQDDIDTELLDNYDMSDLNHESIENYRKLLLKNTNDERYANMSQLDLMIDLGAYRKDRSSKDKQYKMTTACLLFFGKYNAISDRFPGFQLDYFKKTNYLDTDWKDRISSGDLGNEDLNVYSFFEKVLIKLTDNIEESFSLNDGLTRQNYARDLKVAIREALVNTLMHAYYDTKQSIKIVNCEDFIEFYNPGNMRINKEDFIHGGHSKDRNSILSTLRKKV
;
A
#
# COMPACT_ATOMS: atom_id res chain seq x y z
N VAL A 1 -26.55 -25.47 -7.27
CA VAL A 1 -26.60 -26.37 -6.10
C VAL A 1 -25.76 -25.68 -5.05
N ASP A 2 -26.34 -24.66 -4.40
CA ASP A 2 -25.58 -23.73 -3.55
C ASP A 2 -26.20 -23.52 -2.16
N ASP A 3 -27.27 -24.25 -1.80
CA ASP A 3 -27.93 -24.16 -0.48
C ASP A 3 -27.49 -25.30 0.45
N ALA A 4 -26.19 -25.38 0.76
CA ALA A 4 -25.72 -26.26 1.83
C ALA A 4 -24.74 -25.51 2.74
N ASP A 5 -25.06 -25.46 4.03
CA ASP A 5 -24.16 -24.94 5.06
C ASP A 5 -22.87 -25.79 5.09
N ARG A 6 -21.72 -25.12 5.00
CA ARG A 6 -20.40 -25.75 5.05
C ARG A 6 -19.61 -25.20 6.24
N ILE A 7 -18.81 -26.06 6.85
CA ILE A 7 -17.87 -25.63 7.91
C ILE A 7 -16.78 -24.80 7.25
N ALA A 8 -16.64 -23.55 7.69
CA ALA A 8 -15.57 -22.67 7.26
C ALA A 8 -14.22 -23.15 7.82
N THR A 9 -13.17 -23.04 7.01
CA THR A 9 -11.78 -23.16 7.49
C THR A 9 -11.44 -22.00 8.43
N GLU A 10 -10.37 -22.13 9.22
CA GLU A 10 -9.92 -21.03 10.11
C GLU A 10 -9.59 -19.76 9.32
N GLU A 11 -8.98 -19.90 8.14
CA GLU A 11 -8.66 -18.78 7.25
C GLU A 11 -9.93 -18.09 6.74
N GLU A 12 -10.94 -18.85 6.33
CA GLU A 12 -12.24 -18.31 5.90
C GLU A 12 -12.99 -17.63 7.04
N TYR A 13 -13.01 -18.25 8.23
CA TYR A 13 -13.64 -17.66 9.41
C TYR A 13 -12.98 -16.33 9.80
N LYS A 14 -11.64 -16.31 9.86
CA LYS A 14 -10.89 -15.08 10.12
C LYS A 14 -11.18 -14.01 9.07
N PHE A 15 -11.16 -14.39 7.79
CA PHE A 15 -11.49 -13.48 6.69
C PHE A 15 -12.90 -12.92 6.82
N MET A 16 -13.90 -13.72 7.20
CA MET A 16 -15.29 -13.27 7.41
C MET A 16 -15.40 -12.24 8.54
N ILE A 17 -14.77 -12.51 9.69
CA ILE A 17 -14.77 -11.60 10.85
C ILE A 17 -14.05 -10.29 10.52
N VAL A 18 -12.90 -10.37 9.85
CA VAL A 18 -12.15 -9.18 9.48
C VAL A 18 -12.89 -8.38 8.40
N ASN A 19 -13.52 -9.05 7.44
CA ASN A 19 -14.24 -8.40 6.36
C ASN A 19 -15.58 -7.79 6.80
N SER A 20 -16.12 -8.17 7.97
CA SER A 20 -17.27 -7.48 8.57
C SER A 20 -16.90 -6.13 9.19
N GLN A 21 -15.60 -5.86 9.40
CA GLN A 21 -15.14 -4.57 9.92
C GLN A 21 -14.97 -3.55 8.80
N ASP A 22 -15.35 -2.30 9.08
CA ASP A 22 -15.22 -1.21 8.12
C ASP A 22 -13.75 -0.85 7.85
N ASP A 23 -12.88 -0.98 8.84
CA ASP A 23 -11.47 -0.61 8.71
C ASP A 23 -10.56 -1.53 9.51
N ILE A 24 -9.59 -2.16 8.84
CA ILE A 24 -8.80 -3.25 9.41
C ILE A 24 -7.45 -2.74 9.95
N ASP A 25 -6.92 -1.68 9.35
CA ASP A 25 -5.57 -1.19 9.66
C ASP A 25 -5.51 -0.29 10.91
N THR A 26 -6.65 -0.10 11.58
CA THR A 26 -6.81 0.73 12.79
C THR A 26 -6.48 0.03 14.09
N GLU A 27 -6.30 -1.29 14.07
CA GLU A 27 -5.91 -2.09 15.23
C GLU A 27 -4.68 -1.48 15.91
N LEU A 28 -4.74 -1.35 17.24
CA LEU A 28 -3.62 -0.89 18.05
C LEU A 28 -2.79 -2.08 18.49
N LEU A 29 -1.51 -2.07 18.13
CA LEU A 29 -0.60 -3.17 18.38
C LEU A 29 0.01 -3.08 19.78
N ASP A 30 -0.06 -4.18 20.51
CA ASP A 30 0.59 -4.35 21.80
C ASP A 30 2.02 -4.87 21.62
N ASN A 31 2.96 -4.34 22.40
CA ASN A 31 4.38 -4.70 22.38
C ASN A 31 5.15 -4.34 21.09
N TYR A 32 4.61 -3.42 20.29
CA TYR A 32 5.31 -2.80 19.16
C TYR A 32 5.70 -1.36 19.51
N ASP A 33 6.91 -0.96 19.14
CA ASP A 33 7.45 0.37 19.39
C ASP A 33 8.22 0.95 18.18
N MET A 34 8.79 2.14 18.36
CA MET A 34 9.49 2.84 17.27
C MET A 34 10.70 2.06 16.71
N SER A 35 11.25 1.11 17.47
CA SER A 35 12.37 0.26 17.02
C SER A 35 11.95 -0.78 15.99
N ASP A 36 10.65 -1.07 15.87
CA ASP A 36 10.07 -1.94 14.84
C ASP A 36 9.92 -1.25 13.49
N LEU A 37 10.13 0.08 13.44
CA LEU A 37 9.99 0.88 12.22
C LEU A 37 11.32 1.08 11.49
N ASN A 38 11.23 1.13 10.17
CA ASN A 38 12.32 1.49 9.29
C ASN A 38 12.47 3.03 9.26
N HIS A 39 13.49 3.54 9.97
CA HIS A 39 13.72 4.99 10.10
C HIS A 39 13.98 5.67 8.75
N GLU A 40 14.62 5.00 7.78
CA GLU A 40 14.86 5.58 6.46
C GLU A 40 13.55 5.85 5.72
N SER A 41 12.59 4.94 5.80
CA SER A 41 11.25 5.11 5.23
C SER A 41 10.54 6.31 5.84
N ILE A 42 10.62 6.47 7.16
CA ILE A 42 10.04 7.62 7.87
C ILE A 42 10.68 8.94 7.42
N GLU A 43 12.01 9.00 7.33
CA GLU A 43 12.72 10.22 6.94
C GLU A 43 12.50 10.58 5.48
N ASN A 44 12.45 9.58 4.58
CA ASN A 44 12.13 9.81 3.18
C ASN A 44 10.69 10.32 3.02
N TYR A 45 9.74 9.73 3.75
CA TYR A 45 8.36 10.20 3.78
C TYR A 45 8.26 11.63 4.33
N ARG A 46 8.98 11.94 5.43
CA ARG A 46 9.04 13.29 6.02
C ARG A 46 9.52 14.32 5.00
N LYS A 47 10.59 14.02 4.25
CA LYS A 47 11.12 14.90 3.19
C LYS A 47 10.08 15.15 2.09
N LEU A 48 9.38 14.10 1.66
CA LEU A 48 8.34 14.22 0.65
C LEU A 48 7.15 15.05 1.16
N LEU A 49 6.73 14.81 2.40
CA LEU A 49 5.67 15.57 3.07
C LEU A 49 6.02 17.05 3.19
N LEU A 50 7.25 17.38 3.59
CA LEU A 50 7.74 18.75 3.65
C LEU A 50 7.72 19.42 2.27
N LYS A 51 8.24 18.71 1.25
CA LYS A 51 8.27 19.21 -0.13
C LYS A 51 6.86 19.52 -0.67
N ASN A 52 5.88 18.69 -0.34
CA ASN A 52 4.53 18.81 -0.88
C ASN A 52 3.66 19.80 -0.12
N THR A 53 3.88 19.97 1.19
CA THR A 53 3.08 20.85 2.05
C THR A 53 3.71 22.21 2.31
N ASN A 54 5.04 22.33 2.18
CA ASN A 54 5.84 23.48 2.65
C ASN A 54 5.60 23.84 4.14
N ASP A 55 5.20 22.85 4.96
CA ASP A 55 4.93 23.05 6.38
C ASP A 55 6.15 22.66 7.23
N GLU A 56 6.93 23.66 7.61
CA GLU A 56 8.16 23.53 8.42
C GLU A 56 7.96 22.84 9.78
N ARG A 57 6.73 22.67 10.25
CA ARG A 57 6.46 21.91 11.49
C ARG A 57 6.97 20.48 11.37
N TYR A 58 6.85 19.86 10.20
CA TYR A 58 7.27 18.47 9.97
C TYR A 58 8.80 18.27 10.03
N ALA A 59 9.58 19.32 9.79
CA ALA A 59 11.04 19.26 9.90
C ALA A 59 11.48 19.12 11.36
N ASN A 60 10.75 19.78 12.27
CA ASN A 60 11.13 19.93 13.67
C ASN A 60 10.47 18.91 14.61
N MET A 61 9.46 18.17 14.15
CA MET A 61 8.79 17.14 14.95
C MET A 61 9.70 15.94 15.24
N SER A 62 9.57 15.36 16.44
CA SER A 62 10.13 14.03 16.70
C SER A 62 9.45 12.99 15.80
N GLN A 63 10.08 11.83 15.57
CA GLN A 63 9.44 10.78 14.76
C GLN A 63 8.13 10.30 15.39
N LEU A 64 8.06 10.18 16.72
CA LEU A 64 6.83 9.78 17.40
C LEU A 64 5.73 10.83 17.23
N ASP A 65 6.04 12.12 17.41
CA ASP A 65 5.05 13.19 17.23
C ASP A 65 4.53 13.24 15.79
N LEU A 66 5.43 13.03 14.81
CA LEU A 66 5.05 12.91 13.41
C LEU A 66 4.09 11.73 13.21
N MET A 67 4.39 10.55 13.77
CA MET A 67 3.50 9.39 13.65
C MET A 67 2.13 9.63 14.31
N ILE A 68 2.08 10.38 15.41
CA ILE A 68 0.83 10.76 16.07
C ILE A 68 0.03 11.75 15.20
N ASP A 69 0.67 12.78 14.63
CA ASP A 69 0.02 13.75 13.73
C ASP A 69 -0.54 13.09 12.46
N LEU A 70 0.19 12.11 11.94
CA LEU A 70 -0.23 11.31 10.79
C LEU A 70 -1.34 10.31 11.12
N GLY A 71 -1.65 10.10 12.41
CA GLY A 71 -2.63 9.10 12.87
C GLY A 71 -2.14 7.66 12.78
N ALA A 72 -0.85 7.47 12.52
CA ALA A 72 -0.13 6.20 12.48
C ALA A 72 0.11 5.65 13.90
N TYR A 73 0.28 6.53 14.88
CA TYR A 73 0.14 6.21 16.30
C TYR A 73 -1.16 6.81 16.84
N ARG A 74 -1.89 6.02 17.63
CA ARG A 74 -3.16 6.47 18.21
C ARG A 74 -3.20 6.18 19.70
N LYS A 75 -3.91 7.05 20.42
CA LYS A 75 -4.11 6.92 21.85
C LYS A 75 -5.09 5.78 22.12
N ASP A 76 -4.63 4.76 22.82
CA ASP A 76 -5.49 3.70 23.32
C ASP A 76 -6.47 4.30 24.33
N ARG A 77 -7.77 4.27 24.00
CA ARG A 77 -8.82 4.83 24.86
C ARG A 77 -9.39 3.80 25.83
N SER A 78 -9.05 2.53 25.65
CA SER A 78 -9.50 1.42 26.48
C SER A 78 -8.61 1.20 27.69
N SER A 79 -7.30 1.51 27.58
CA SER A 79 -6.37 1.39 28.69
C SER A 79 -6.46 2.58 29.65
N LYS A 80 -6.23 2.30 30.95
CA LYS A 80 -6.26 3.33 32.01
C LYS A 80 -5.20 4.41 31.80
N ASP A 81 -4.02 4.01 31.33
CA ASP A 81 -2.86 4.89 31.13
C ASP A 81 -2.96 5.71 29.85
N LYS A 82 -3.90 5.35 28.96
CA LYS A 82 -4.16 6.00 27.66
C LYS A 82 -2.89 6.21 26.84
N GLN A 83 -2.07 5.17 26.73
CA GLN A 83 -0.80 5.23 26.03
C GLN A 83 -1.02 5.35 24.51
N TYR A 84 -0.07 5.95 23.80
CA TYR A 84 -0.07 5.91 22.34
C TYR A 84 0.50 4.57 21.87
N LYS A 85 -0.20 3.92 20.95
CA LYS A 85 0.18 2.64 20.36
C LYS A 85 0.29 2.77 18.85
N MET A 86 1.18 1.97 18.28
CA MET A 86 1.33 1.81 16.85
C MET A 86 0.03 1.21 16.28
N THR A 87 -0.43 1.73 15.13
CA THR A 87 -1.51 1.09 14.38
C THR A 87 -0.94 0.01 13.44
N THR A 88 -1.75 -0.98 13.09
CA THR A 88 -1.43 -1.94 12.02
C THR A 88 -0.98 -1.24 10.73
N ALA A 89 -1.63 -0.13 10.37
CA ALA A 89 -1.23 0.68 9.21
C ALA A 89 0.20 1.23 9.32
N CYS A 90 0.58 1.71 10.50
CA CYS A 90 1.93 2.22 10.73
C CYS A 90 2.98 1.14 10.55
N LEU A 91 2.71 -0.06 11.08
CA LEU A 91 3.59 -1.22 10.90
C LEU A 91 3.70 -1.60 9.42
N LEU A 92 2.58 -1.73 8.70
CA LEU A 92 2.60 -2.07 7.27
C LEU A 92 3.32 -1.02 6.41
N PHE A 93 3.12 0.26 6.72
CA PHE A 93 3.62 1.36 5.90
C PHE A 93 5.09 1.70 6.17
N PHE A 94 5.52 1.69 7.42
CA PHE A 94 6.86 2.12 7.84
C PHE A 94 7.66 1.03 8.56
N GLY A 95 7.10 -0.15 8.80
CA GLY A 95 7.75 -1.23 9.55
C GLY A 95 9.01 -1.76 8.90
N LYS A 96 9.82 -2.43 9.72
CA LYS A 96 10.84 -3.38 9.26
C LYS A 96 10.15 -4.67 8.84
N TYR A 97 10.73 -5.39 7.89
CA TYR A 97 10.10 -6.59 7.35
C TYR A 97 9.85 -7.66 8.41
N ASN A 98 10.81 -7.87 9.32
CA ASN A 98 10.67 -8.86 10.39
C ASN A 98 9.49 -8.53 11.32
N ALA A 99 9.36 -7.27 11.75
CA ALA A 99 8.27 -6.85 12.61
C ALA A 99 6.91 -6.95 11.90
N ILE A 100 6.86 -6.62 10.60
CA ILE A 100 5.66 -6.83 9.78
C ILE A 100 5.33 -8.31 9.71
N SER A 101 6.32 -9.17 9.46
CA SER A 101 6.16 -10.62 9.31
C SER A 101 5.73 -11.30 10.62
N ASP A 102 6.15 -10.78 11.78
CA ASP A 102 5.70 -11.27 13.08
C ASP A 102 4.19 -11.09 13.26
N ARG A 103 3.62 -9.99 12.75
CA ARG A 103 2.16 -9.74 12.76
C ARG A 103 1.43 -10.35 11.56
N PHE A 104 2.08 -10.39 10.40
CA PHE A 104 1.56 -10.85 9.11
C PHE A 104 2.51 -11.87 8.48
N PRO A 105 2.48 -13.14 8.91
CA PRO A 105 3.44 -14.15 8.45
C PRO A 105 3.44 -14.43 6.93
N GLY A 106 2.36 -14.05 6.23
CA GLY A 106 2.26 -14.16 4.77
C GLY A 106 2.54 -12.86 4.02
N PHE A 107 3.03 -11.82 4.70
CA PHE A 107 3.34 -10.54 4.07
C PHE A 107 4.41 -10.69 2.99
N GLN A 108 4.02 -10.44 1.75
CA GLN A 108 4.89 -10.52 0.60
C GLN A 108 4.48 -9.47 -0.44
N LEU A 109 5.43 -8.61 -0.80
CA LEU A 109 5.30 -7.63 -1.89
C LEU A 109 6.23 -8.02 -3.03
N ASP A 110 5.66 -8.26 -4.21
CA ASP A 110 6.41 -8.67 -5.38
C ASP A 110 6.18 -7.72 -6.56
N TYR A 111 7.26 -7.32 -7.21
CA TYR A 111 7.28 -6.68 -8.51
C TYR A 111 8.17 -7.50 -9.45
N PHE A 112 7.67 -7.76 -10.66
CA PHE A 112 8.42 -8.43 -11.71
C PHE A 112 8.33 -7.65 -13.01
N LYS A 113 9.48 -7.40 -13.65
CA LYS A 113 9.53 -6.97 -15.04
C LYS A 113 9.78 -8.18 -15.94
N LYS A 114 8.93 -8.39 -16.94
CA LYS A 114 9.02 -9.52 -17.87
C LYS A 114 8.93 -9.05 -19.33
N THR A 115 9.38 -9.88 -20.27
CA THR A 115 9.08 -9.65 -21.71
C THR A 115 7.63 -10.03 -21.96
N ASN A 116 7.28 -11.28 -21.67
CA ASN A 116 5.93 -11.83 -21.75
C ASN A 116 5.46 -12.35 -20.39
N TYR A 117 4.15 -12.36 -20.17
CA TYR A 117 3.54 -12.91 -18.95
C TYR A 117 3.92 -14.38 -18.69
N LEU A 118 4.01 -15.18 -19.76
CA LEU A 118 4.32 -16.61 -19.70
C LEU A 118 5.79 -16.91 -19.43
N ASP A 119 6.67 -15.91 -19.50
CA ASP A 119 8.09 -16.11 -19.22
C ASP A 119 8.28 -16.47 -17.74
N THR A 120 9.08 -17.50 -17.50
CA THR A 120 9.50 -17.87 -16.15
C THR A 120 10.51 -16.87 -15.59
N ASP A 121 11.34 -16.31 -16.47
CA ASP A 121 12.44 -15.43 -16.10
C ASP A 121 11.97 -13.98 -16.06
N TRP A 122 12.45 -13.24 -15.06
CA TRP A 122 12.23 -11.82 -14.92
C TRP A 122 13.50 -11.06 -15.33
N LYS A 123 13.32 -9.91 -15.99
CA LYS A 123 14.39 -8.96 -16.34
C LYS A 123 14.80 -8.10 -15.14
N ASP A 124 13.85 -7.82 -14.24
CA ASP A 124 14.04 -7.06 -13.01
C ASP A 124 13.03 -7.54 -11.96
N ARG A 125 13.41 -7.46 -10.67
CA ARG A 125 12.58 -7.89 -9.56
C ARG A 125 12.79 -6.99 -8.34
N ILE A 126 11.70 -6.71 -7.65
CA ILE A 126 11.71 -6.19 -6.28
C ILE A 126 10.82 -7.12 -5.48
N SER A 127 11.35 -7.68 -4.39
CA SER A 127 10.61 -8.61 -3.55
C SER A 127 10.96 -8.39 -2.09
N SER A 128 9.97 -8.56 -1.21
CA SER A 128 10.19 -8.60 0.23
C SER A 128 11.22 -9.67 0.59
N GLY A 129 12.18 -9.31 1.45
CA GLY A 129 13.23 -10.23 1.92
C GLY A 129 14.40 -10.46 0.94
N ASP A 130 14.35 -9.90 -0.27
CA ASP A 130 15.50 -9.94 -1.20
C ASP A 130 16.63 -9.03 -0.71
N LEU A 131 17.87 -9.32 -1.12
CA LEU A 131 19.03 -8.46 -0.86
C LEU A 131 18.80 -7.03 -1.39
N GLY A 132 18.98 -6.02 -0.54
CA GLY A 132 18.66 -4.61 -0.83
C GLY A 132 17.18 -4.24 -0.68
N ASN A 133 16.33 -5.19 -0.29
CA ASN A 133 14.91 -5.05 0.02
C ASN A 133 14.55 -5.78 1.33
N GLU A 134 15.51 -5.87 2.26
CA GLU A 134 15.38 -6.61 3.50
C GLU A 134 14.28 -6.03 4.39
N ASP A 135 14.12 -4.69 4.39
CA ASP A 135 13.08 -3.97 5.15
C ASP A 135 12.01 -3.37 4.22
N LEU A 136 11.69 -4.06 3.13
CA LEU A 136 10.69 -3.60 2.18
C LEU A 136 9.28 -3.58 2.82
N ASN A 137 8.81 -2.37 3.07
CA ASN A 137 7.46 -2.05 3.56
C ASN A 137 6.59 -1.45 2.45
N VAL A 138 5.31 -1.19 2.75
CA VAL A 138 4.36 -0.67 1.73
C VAL A 138 4.82 0.68 1.16
N TYR A 139 5.39 1.58 1.96
CA TYR A 139 5.89 2.87 1.49
C TYR A 139 7.07 2.71 0.52
N SER A 140 8.11 2.01 0.95
CA SER A 140 9.32 1.81 0.14
C SER A 140 9.05 1.00 -1.12
N PHE A 141 8.17 0.00 -1.06
CA PHE A 141 7.70 -0.73 -2.23
C PHE A 141 6.98 0.18 -3.23
N PHE A 142 6.04 1.02 -2.74
CA PHE A 142 5.33 1.98 -3.59
C PHE A 142 6.31 2.89 -4.34
N GLU A 143 7.25 3.53 -3.62
CA GLU A 143 8.21 4.46 -4.23
C GLU A 143 9.10 3.77 -5.26
N LYS A 144 9.67 2.61 -4.92
CA LYS A 144 10.55 1.86 -5.82
C LYS A 144 9.81 1.37 -7.06
N VAL A 145 8.60 0.82 -6.91
CA VAL A 145 7.82 0.28 -8.02
C VAL A 145 7.27 1.40 -8.91
N LEU A 146 6.81 2.51 -8.34
CA LEU A 146 6.30 3.63 -9.13
C LEU A 146 7.38 4.19 -10.07
N ILE A 147 8.61 4.34 -9.60
CA ILE A 147 9.76 4.74 -10.42
C ILE A 147 9.95 3.73 -11.58
N LYS A 148 10.02 2.43 -11.28
CA LYS A 148 10.19 1.38 -12.30
C LYS A 148 9.08 1.36 -13.36
N LEU A 149 7.84 1.64 -12.96
CA LEU A 149 6.70 1.67 -13.86
C LEU A 149 6.64 2.95 -14.71
N THR A 150 7.22 4.06 -14.26
CA THR A 150 7.03 5.38 -14.90
C THR A 150 8.28 5.95 -15.59
N ASP A 151 9.48 5.46 -15.27
CA ASP A 151 10.75 5.95 -15.80
C ASP A 151 10.86 5.85 -17.33
N ASN A 152 10.28 4.80 -17.93
CA ASN A 152 10.36 4.56 -19.38
C ASN A 152 9.17 5.16 -20.16
N ILE A 153 8.28 5.91 -19.50
CA ILE A 153 7.16 6.56 -20.18
C ILE A 153 7.65 7.91 -20.71
N GLU A 154 8.02 7.91 -21.98
CA GLU A 154 8.45 9.10 -22.71
C GLU A 154 7.30 10.10 -22.87
N GLU A 155 7.60 11.39 -22.67
CA GLU A 155 6.68 12.47 -23.05
C GLU A 155 6.78 12.71 -24.56
N SER A 156 6.08 11.91 -25.36
CA SER A 156 5.93 12.21 -26.79
C SER A 156 5.09 13.48 -26.97
N PHE A 157 5.64 14.50 -27.61
CA PHE A 157 4.90 15.71 -27.97
C PHE A 157 3.95 15.42 -29.14
N SER A 158 2.65 15.30 -28.86
CA SER A 158 1.62 15.24 -29.90
C SER A 158 0.59 16.36 -29.71
N LEU A 159 0.19 16.98 -30.82
CA LEU A 159 -0.90 17.95 -30.89
C LEU A 159 -2.13 17.25 -31.47
N ASN A 160 -3.32 17.52 -30.93
CA ASN A 160 -4.57 17.11 -31.58
C ASN A 160 -4.97 18.08 -32.70
N ASP A 161 -6.02 17.75 -33.47
CA ASP A 161 -6.55 18.56 -34.58
C ASP A 161 -6.93 20.00 -34.18
N GLY A 162 -7.10 20.26 -32.87
CA GLY A 162 -7.32 21.59 -32.29
C GLY A 162 -6.05 22.31 -31.81
N LEU A 163 -4.85 21.83 -32.17
CA LEU A 163 -3.55 22.37 -31.74
C LEU A 163 -3.33 22.39 -30.21
N THR A 164 -4.03 21.51 -29.48
CA THR A 164 -3.80 21.33 -28.04
C THR A 164 -2.92 20.12 -27.77
N ARG A 165 -1.99 20.24 -26.83
CA ARG A 165 -1.03 19.19 -26.45
C ARG A 165 -1.79 18.01 -25.82
N GLN A 166 -1.65 16.82 -26.38
CA GLN A 166 -2.12 15.59 -25.74
C GLN A 166 -1.09 15.17 -24.68
N ASN A 167 -1.53 15.07 -23.42
CA ASN A 167 -0.68 14.69 -22.29
C ASN A 167 -0.82 13.20 -21.96
N TYR A 168 -0.81 12.32 -22.97
CA TYR A 168 -0.99 10.87 -22.80
C TYR A 168 -0.03 10.28 -21.75
N ALA A 169 1.24 10.69 -21.77
CA ALA A 169 2.24 10.25 -20.80
C ALA A 169 1.89 10.64 -19.35
N ARG A 170 1.29 11.81 -19.15
CA ARG A 170 0.84 12.25 -17.81
C ARG A 170 -0.35 11.42 -17.36
N ASP A 171 -1.34 11.23 -18.23
CA ASP A 171 -2.55 10.48 -17.91
C ASP A 171 -2.22 9.01 -17.59
N LEU A 172 -1.29 8.41 -18.34
CA LEU A 172 -0.79 7.07 -18.07
C LEU A 172 -0.04 6.99 -16.72
N LYS A 173 0.84 7.95 -16.41
CA LYS A 173 1.53 8.01 -15.10
C LYS A 173 0.54 8.14 -13.95
N VAL A 174 -0.52 8.94 -14.12
CA VAL A 174 -1.61 9.05 -13.14
C VAL A 174 -2.34 7.72 -13.01
N ALA A 175 -2.74 7.07 -14.10
CA ALA A 175 -3.44 5.79 -14.07
C ALA A 175 -2.62 4.69 -13.39
N ILE A 176 -1.31 4.60 -13.69
CA ILE A 176 -0.38 3.67 -13.04
C ILE A 176 -0.29 3.94 -11.54
N ARG A 177 -0.16 5.21 -11.16
CA ARG A 177 -0.09 5.61 -9.75
C ARG A 177 -1.36 5.21 -9.02
N GLU A 178 -2.54 5.52 -9.57
CA GLU A 178 -3.82 5.17 -8.94
C GLU A 178 -4.02 3.65 -8.87
N ALA A 179 -3.65 2.90 -9.91
CA ALA A 179 -3.70 1.43 -9.90
C ALA A 179 -2.80 0.85 -8.79
N LEU A 180 -1.58 1.36 -8.64
CA LEU A 180 -0.66 0.93 -7.60
C LEU A 180 -1.18 1.28 -6.19
N VAL A 181 -1.71 2.50 -6.01
CA VAL A 181 -2.36 2.91 -4.75
C VAL A 181 -3.51 1.97 -4.43
N ASN A 182 -4.44 1.75 -5.37
CA ASN A 182 -5.60 0.89 -5.14
C ASN A 182 -5.19 -0.53 -4.76
N THR A 183 -4.18 -1.08 -5.43
CA THR A 183 -3.64 -2.40 -5.13
C THR A 183 -3.18 -2.50 -3.68
N LEU A 184 -2.41 -1.53 -3.19
CA LEU A 184 -1.84 -1.54 -1.85
C LEU A 184 -2.86 -1.16 -0.76
N MET A 185 -3.77 -0.22 -1.05
CA MET A 185 -4.73 0.29 -0.05
C MET A 185 -5.92 -0.65 0.15
N HIS A 186 -6.29 -1.45 -0.86
CA HIS A 186 -7.39 -2.41 -0.77
C HIS A 186 -6.94 -3.85 -0.50
N ALA A 187 -5.63 -4.11 -0.42
CA ALA A 187 -5.10 -5.43 -0.11
C ALA A 187 -5.51 -5.92 1.28
N TYR A 188 -5.83 -7.21 1.35
CA TYR A 188 -5.97 -7.94 2.60
C TYR A 188 -4.63 -8.55 3.00
N TYR A 189 -3.89 -7.91 3.91
CA TYR A 189 -2.53 -8.31 4.29
C TYR A 189 -2.47 -9.55 5.20
N ASP A 190 -3.58 -9.98 5.79
CA ASP A 190 -3.63 -11.12 6.73
C ASP A 190 -3.96 -12.44 5.99
N THR A 191 -3.17 -12.71 4.96
CA THR A 191 -3.29 -13.86 4.03
C THR A 191 -1.90 -14.37 3.66
N LYS A 192 -1.84 -15.58 3.11
CA LYS A 192 -0.60 -16.17 2.55
C LYS A 192 -0.34 -15.81 1.09
N GLN A 193 -1.29 -15.13 0.44
CA GLN A 193 -1.18 -14.71 -0.96
C GLN A 193 -0.38 -13.41 -1.05
N SER A 194 0.60 -13.35 -1.96
CA SER A 194 1.41 -12.14 -2.16
C SER A 194 0.67 -11.05 -2.92
N ILE A 195 0.99 -9.79 -2.64
CA ILE A 195 0.61 -8.67 -3.50
C ILE A 195 1.63 -8.63 -4.64
N LYS A 196 1.14 -8.57 -5.88
CA LYS A 196 2.00 -8.74 -7.06
C LYS A 196 1.72 -7.71 -8.13
N ILE A 197 2.79 -7.09 -8.62
CA ILE A 197 2.79 -6.23 -9.80
C ILE A 197 3.62 -6.90 -10.89
N VAL A 198 3.02 -7.17 -12.05
CA VAL A 198 3.74 -7.75 -13.20
C VAL A 198 3.76 -6.73 -14.33
N ASN A 199 4.94 -6.21 -14.65
CA ASN A 199 5.17 -5.27 -15.73
C ASN A 199 5.67 -6.01 -16.97
N CYS A 200 4.78 -6.22 -17.94
CA CYS A 200 5.07 -6.78 -19.25
C CYS A 200 5.22 -5.65 -20.28
N GLU A 201 5.73 -5.96 -21.48
CA GLU A 201 5.93 -4.94 -22.52
C GLU A 201 4.62 -4.30 -23.00
N ASP A 202 3.53 -5.08 -23.01
CA ASP A 202 2.24 -4.64 -23.55
C ASP A 202 1.21 -4.24 -22.47
N PHE A 203 1.42 -4.66 -21.21
CA PHE A 203 0.48 -4.38 -20.12
C PHE A 203 1.13 -4.49 -18.75
N ILE A 204 0.45 -3.92 -17.74
CA ILE A 204 0.82 -4.04 -16.34
C ILE A 204 -0.33 -4.73 -15.60
N GLU A 205 -0.04 -5.85 -14.94
CA GLU A 205 -0.97 -6.54 -14.05
C GLU A 205 -0.78 -6.06 -12.61
N PHE A 206 -1.89 -5.74 -11.96
CA PHE A 206 -1.96 -5.39 -10.55
C PHE A 206 -2.81 -6.43 -9.84
N TYR A 207 -2.22 -7.10 -8.86
CA TYR A 207 -2.89 -8.14 -8.08
C TYR A 207 -2.77 -7.88 -6.58
N ASN A 208 -3.90 -7.86 -5.89
CA ASN A 208 -3.98 -7.82 -4.44
C ASN A 208 -4.99 -8.86 -3.92
N PRO A 209 -4.71 -9.48 -2.76
CA PRO A 209 -5.64 -10.40 -2.14
C PRO A 209 -6.82 -9.68 -1.48
N GLY A 210 -7.92 -10.41 -1.32
CA GLY A 210 -9.17 -9.95 -0.72
C GLY A 210 -10.32 -9.86 -1.74
N ASN A 211 -11.52 -9.54 -1.24
CA ASN A 211 -12.69 -9.32 -2.09
C ASN A 211 -12.95 -7.83 -2.33
N MET A 212 -13.60 -7.52 -3.44
CA MET A 212 -14.15 -6.19 -3.68
C MET A 212 -15.24 -5.89 -2.65
N ARG A 213 -15.14 -4.71 -2.01
CA ARG A 213 -16.11 -4.23 -1.00
C ARG A 213 -17.30 -3.50 -1.60
N ILE A 214 -17.22 -3.17 -2.89
CA ILE A 214 -18.29 -2.55 -3.67
C ILE A 214 -18.66 -3.48 -4.82
N ASN A 215 -19.89 -3.34 -5.32
CA ASN A 215 -20.31 -4.11 -6.48
C ASN A 215 -19.59 -3.61 -7.75
N LYS A 216 -19.68 -4.40 -8.84
CA LYS A 216 -18.99 -4.08 -10.09
C LYS A 216 -19.48 -2.78 -10.73
N GLU A 217 -20.76 -2.46 -10.61
CA GLU A 217 -21.36 -1.26 -11.20
C GLU A 217 -20.84 0.00 -10.50
N ASP A 218 -20.83 0.00 -9.16
CA ASP A 218 -20.26 1.07 -8.34
C ASP A 218 -18.76 1.27 -8.61
N PHE A 219 -18.02 0.16 -8.80
CA PHE A 219 -16.61 0.22 -9.16
C PHE A 219 -16.38 0.89 -10.52
N ILE A 220 -17.23 0.59 -11.52
CA ILE A 220 -17.12 1.16 -12.87
C ILE A 220 -17.55 2.63 -12.90
N HIS A 221 -18.64 2.98 -12.22
CA HIS A 221 -19.20 4.33 -12.23
C HIS A 221 -18.45 5.30 -11.30
N GLY A 222 -17.70 4.78 -10.32
CA GLY A 222 -16.96 5.58 -9.36
C GLY A 222 -17.86 6.33 -8.36
N GLY A 223 -17.26 7.15 -7.52
CA GLY A 223 -17.97 8.01 -6.55
C GLY A 223 -18.15 7.42 -5.15
N HIS A 224 -18.00 6.10 -4.97
CA HIS A 224 -18.03 5.44 -3.66
C HIS A 224 -16.82 4.52 -3.49
N SER A 225 -15.78 4.98 -2.77
CA SER A 225 -14.67 4.12 -2.35
C SER A 225 -14.85 3.73 -0.89
N LYS A 226 -14.80 2.42 -0.61
CA LYS A 226 -14.72 1.88 0.76
C LYS A 226 -13.37 1.20 0.93
N ASP A 227 -12.40 2.01 1.34
CA ASP A 227 -11.02 1.58 1.54
C ASP A 227 -10.95 0.50 2.63
N ARG A 228 -10.09 -0.50 2.42
CA ARG A 228 -9.89 -1.60 3.39
C ARG A 228 -8.94 -1.19 4.53
N ASN A 229 -7.97 -0.37 4.16
CA ASN A 229 -6.93 0.15 5.02
C ASN A 229 -7.00 1.70 4.96
N SER A 230 -7.85 2.31 5.78
CA SER A 230 -8.15 3.74 5.65
C SER A 230 -7.00 4.63 6.13
N ILE A 231 -6.21 4.16 7.10
CA ILE A 231 -5.03 4.88 7.56
C ILE A 231 -3.94 4.84 6.49
N LEU A 232 -3.69 3.69 5.86
CA LEU A 232 -2.77 3.62 4.72
C LEU A 232 -3.17 4.62 3.61
N SER A 233 -4.47 4.68 3.29
CA SER A 233 -5.02 5.63 2.31
C SER A 233 -4.77 7.08 2.73
N THR A 234 -4.95 7.39 4.01
CA THR A 234 -4.71 8.72 4.58
C THR A 234 -3.22 9.10 4.53
N LEU A 235 -2.32 8.19 4.92
CA LEU A 235 -0.88 8.38 4.83
C LEU A 235 -0.46 8.65 3.39
N ARG A 236 -0.96 7.86 2.42
CA ARG A 236 -0.63 8.07 1.02
C ARG A 236 -1.12 9.42 0.50
N LYS A 237 -2.32 9.88 0.87
CA LYS A 237 -2.90 11.16 0.42
C LYS A 237 -2.18 12.40 0.95
N LYS A 238 -1.42 12.27 2.04
CA LYS A 238 -0.65 13.40 2.61
C LYS A 238 0.63 13.69 1.83
N VAL A 239 1.06 12.79 0.94
CA VAL A 239 2.28 12.91 0.11
C VAL A 239 2.03 12.67 -1.38
#